data_AF-A0A814TDB0-F1
#
_entry.id   AF-A0A814TDB0-F1
#
_cell.length_a   1.000
_cell.length_b   1.000
_cell.length_c   1.000
_cell.angle_alpha   90.00
_cell.angle_beta   90.00
_cell.angle_gamma   90.00
#
_symmetry.space_group_name_H-M   'P 1'
#
loop_
_entity.id
_entity.type
_entity.pdbx_description
1 polymer ?
#
loop_
_entity_poly.entity_id
_entity_poly.type
_entity_poly.pdbx_seq_one_letter_code
_entity_poly.pdbx_strand_id
1 'polypeptide(L)'
;MPDVVSLPLGGGTVIHIDEDNDTICVGPDSVGYELHTKGLAFGGQTMTTADIALAAGLITKIGHSTVEIPASVIQKVLDHIKSTINRGIDRMKTNQEPVPVILCGGGSILIDIKESFADVTEIIRPPHFAVCNAVGAALCSVSGTIESIVDLLPSSMDGGFQRKFELDRLTQAVQQQCVQNGARPNTIRLVDIEQVPLTYYPGGYKHRVLLNAIGELDLMKLKEQHQETTEHFSLTDMSQDLPKTRQSLKYAVIANKQPRFDEDGAWIIDSTDIEYIAYGVGILGCGGGGESYHTKLSCLEMLKTTNGKMRVIPPAVLHPSSDLAAVIGFMGAPTVSHEQLPSGNECLLAIDTIEKYLSKKITAVFSAEMGGANGLRNLLVGAVKNIPCVDCDNMGRAFPRLDQKLPFILGQSVTPACMCDVRGRTVLYTEEMIKDAHELEDVLRKECIKMGLRGGLCMPPLTGEQVQKYSIHNSLSRAWFLGRAKFSHQRDVIRAVVRAGNGRILISDGKVTNVERYTSSGFARGHVEIETTAGKLITIDFQNENLVARCGDEILASVPDLITLVEQDSGEPLSTETVKYGCRVSVLLLPAPESMTTPQALKYVGPAVFGYNHEFDMQLLPRSAIQSVWDVYYKKSSA
;
A
#
# COMPACT_ATOMS: atom_id res chain seq x y z
N MET A 1 10.08 -9.95 -11.31
CA MET A 1 9.40 -9.33 -12.47
C MET A 1 10.11 -8.04 -12.82
N PRO A 2 10.23 -7.68 -14.12
CA PRO A 2 10.74 -6.36 -14.49
C PRO A 2 9.82 -5.29 -13.92
N ASP A 3 10.40 -4.20 -13.43
CA ASP A 3 9.66 -3.03 -13.00
C ASP A 3 9.19 -2.27 -14.24
N VAL A 4 7.90 -1.94 -14.31
CA VAL A 4 7.27 -1.34 -15.49
C VAL A 4 6.33 -0.24 -15.04
N VAL A 5 6.59 0.99 -15.49
CA VAL A 5 5.66 2.12 -15.36
C VAL A 5 4.88 2.27 -16.66
N SER A 6 3.56 2.21 -16.58
CA SER A 6 2.66 2.47 -17.72
C SER A 6 2.26 3.94 -17.72
N LEU A 7 2.49 4.61 -18.85
CA LEU A 7 2.02 5.98 -19.11
C LEU A 7 0.86 5.89 -20.10
N PRO A 8 -0.26 6.61 -19.90
CA PRO A 8 -1.42 6.60 -20.80
C PRO A 8 -1.16 7.41 -22.09
N LEU A 9 -0.06 7.11 -22.77
CA LEU A 9 0.43 7.82 -23.95
C LEU A 9 0.88 6.85 -25.03
N GLY A 10 0.30 6.97 -26.22
CA GLY A 10 0.69 6.27 -27.43
C GLY A 10 0.17 6.99 -28.65
N GLY A 11 0.45 6.49 -29.87
CA GLY A 11 0.07 7.18 -31.11
C GLY A 11 -1.44 7.37 -31.32
N GLY A 12 -2.26 6.51 -30.70
CA GLY A 12 -3.72 6.61 -30.76
C GLY A 12 -4.37 7.41 -29.63
N THR A 13 -3.58 8.01 -28.73
CA THR A 13 -4.11 8.81 -27.62
C THR A 13 -4.88 10.01 -28.18
N VAL A 14 -6.11 10.20 -27.71
CA VAL A 14 -7.04 11.22 -28.20
C VAL A 14 -6.67 12.60 -27.64
N ILE A 15 -6.80 13.64 -28.46
CA ILE A 15 -6.63 15.04 -28.05
C ILE A 15 -8.02 15.68 -27.91
N HIS A 16 -8.32 16.17 -26.71
CA HIS A 16 -9.54 16.93 -26.43
C HIS A 16 -9.19 18.41 -26.29
N ILE A 17 -9.90 19.26 -27.02
CA ILE A 17 -9.77 20.71 -26.96
C ILE A 17 -11.07 21.24 -26.32
N ASP A 18 -10.95 21.88 -25.17
CA ASP A 18 -12.06 22.61 -24.55
C ASP A 18 -12.07 24.04 -25.13
N GLU A 19 -13.02 24.30 -26.02
CA GLU A 19 -13.16 25.61 -26.70
C GLU A 19 -13.50 26.74 -25.74
N ASP A 20 -14.12 26.45 -24.59
CA ASP A 20 -14.58 27.46 -23.63
C ASP A 20 -13.43 27.96 -22.72
N ASN A 21 -12.37 27.17 -22.52
CA ASN A 21 -11.29 27.44 -21.55
C ASN A 21 -9.87 27.47 -22.15
N ASP A 22 -9.71 27.24 -23.46
CA ASP A 22 -8.40 27.08 -24.15
C ASP A 22 -7.48 26.03 -23.47
N THR A 23 -8.09 25.05 -22.81
CA THR A 23 -7.40 23.94 -22.14
C THR A 23 -7.38 22.71 -23.05
N ILE A 24 -6.21 22.08 -23.16
CA ILE A 24 -6.01 20.86 -23.94
C ILE A 24 -5.81 19.69 -22.99
N CYS A 25 -6.51 18.59 -23.25
CA CYS A 25 -6.35 17.34 -22.53
C CYS A 25 -5.86 16.24 -23.49
N VAL A 26 -4.84 15.48 -23.06
CA VAL A 26 -4.26 14.38 -23.83
C VAL A 26 -4.66 13.06 -23.16
N GLY A 27 -5.55 12.30 -23.78
CA GLY A 27 -6.07 11.05 -23.25
C GLY A 27 -6.95 11.20 -22.00
N PRO A 28 -7.11 10.14 -21.18
CA PRO A 28 -6.42 8.84 -21.25
C PRO A 28 -6.99 7.87 -22.30
N ASP A 29 -8.09 8.23 -22.95
CA ASP A 29 -8.70 7.44 -24.01
C ASP A 29 -7.81 7.37 -25.26
N SER A 30 -7.95 6.25 -25.99
CA SER A 30 -7.15 5.94 -27.16
C SER A 30 -7.98 5.19 -28.19
N VAL A 31 -7.83 5.54 -29.46
CA VAL A 31 -8.41 4.78 -30.57
C VAL A 31 -7.65 3.47 -30.85
N GLY A 32 -6.46 3.28 -30.24
CA GLY A 32 -5.74 2.02 -30.24
C GLY A 32 -5.59 1.37 -31.62
N TYR A 33 -6.15 0.17 -31.78
CA TYR A 33 -6.12 -0.55 -33.06
C TYR A 33 -6.92 0.14 -34.16
N GLU A 34 -7.90 1.00 -33.84
CA GLU A 34 -8.73 1.77 -34.77
C GLU A 34 -8.07 3.07 -35.24
N LEU A 35 -6.80 3.32 -34.90
CA LEU A 35 -6.07 4.51 -35.36
C LEU A 35 -6.11 4.69 -36.88
N HIS A 36 -6.02 3.57 -37.61
CA HIS A 36 -6.03 3.57 -39.08
C HIS A 36 -7.39 3.89 -39.71
N THR A 37 -8.47 3.99 -38.93
CA THR A 37 -9.81 4.37 -39.40
C THR A 37 -10.31 5.66 -38.76
N LYS A 38 -9.97 5.92 -37.50
CA LYS A 38 -10.47 7.08 -36.73
C LYS A 38 -9.53 8.28 -36.70
N GLY A 39 -8.22 8.10 -36.87
CA GLY A 39 -7.24 9.19 -36.83
C GLY A 39 -7.32 10.13 -38.03
N LEU A 40 -7.02 11.42 -37.86
CA LEU A 40 -7.13 12.43 -38.92
C LEU A 40 -6.19 12.12 -40.11
N ALA A 41 -4.95 11.72 -39.84
CA ALA A 41 -3.98 11.33 -40.86
C ALA A 41 -4.42 10.13 -41.71
N PHE A 42 -5.43 9.38 -41.26
CA PHE A 42 -6.02 8.25 -41.97
C PHE A 42 -7.44 8.53 -42.50
N GLY A 43 -7.88 9.80 -42.51
CA GLY A 43 -9.18 10.20 -43.03
C GLY A 43 -10.35 10.05 -42.05
N GLY A 44 -10.06 9.80 -40.77
CA GLY A 44 -11.05 9.81 -39.69
C GLY A 44 -11.36 11.22 -39.16
N GLN A 45 -12.04 11.29 -38.02
CA GLN A 45 -12.48 12.55 -37.38
C GLN A 45 -11.85 12.82 -36.02
N THR A 46 -11.07 11.87 -35.47
CA THR A 46 -10.52 11.97 -34.12
C THR A 46 -9.08 12.47 -34.19
N MET A 47 -8.81 13.61 -33.55
CA MET A 47 -7.45 14.13 -33.39
C MET A 47 -6.67 13.25 -32.40
N THR A 48 -5.49 12.79 -32.82
CA THR A 48 -4.62 11.93 -32.04
C THR A 48 -3.20 12.49 -31.92
N THR A 49 -2.41 11.96 -30.98
CA THR A 49 -0.99 12.30 -30.85
C THR A 49 -0.17 11.95 -32.10
N ALA A 50 -0.55 10.93 -32.87
CA ALA A 50 0.07 10.62 -34.17
C ALA A 50 -0.13 11.75 -35.19
N ASP A 51 -1.31 12.37 -35.17
CA ASP A 51 -1.63 13.52 -36.02
C ASP A 51 -0.81 14.75 -35.63
N ILE A 52 -0.63 14.97 -34.32
CA ILE A 52 0.25 16.03 -33.78
C ILE A 52 1.71 15.81 -34.19
N ALA A 53 2.21 14.58 -34.12
CA ALA A 53 3.58 14.27 -34.54
C ALA A 53 3.81 14.52 -36.04
N LEU A 54 2.80 14.24 -36.88
CA LEU A 54 2.83 14.56 -38.31
C LEU A 54 2.82 16.08 -38.53
N ALA A 55 1.90 16.80 -37.88
CA ALA A 55 1.77 18.25 -38.01
C ALA A 55 2.99 19.02 -37.47
N ALA A 56 3.65 18.48 -36.43
CA ALA A 56 4.89 19.03 -35.87
C ALA A 56 6.15 18.72 -36.71
N GLY A 57 6.04 17.88 -37.74
CA GLY A 57 7.17 17.46 -38.56
C GLY A 57 8.11 16.47 -37.89
N LEU A 58 7.71 15.84 -36.77
CA LEU A 58 8.49 14.78 -36.10
C LEU A 58 8.56 13.50 -36.95
N ILE A 59 7.55 13.31 -37.80
CA ILE A 59 7.48 12.23 -38.80
C ILE A 59 7.13 12.81 -40.16
N THR A 60 7.70 12.22 -41.21
CA THR A 60 7.50 12.68 -42.59
C THR A 60 6.24 12.12 -43.23
N LYS A 61 5.76 10.97 -42.76
CA LYS A 61 4.55 10.33 -43.30
C LYS A 61 3.92 9.37 -42.30
N ILE A 62 2.64 9.53 -42.06
CA ILE A 62 1.76 8.54 -41.44
C ILE A 62 0.38 8.66 -42.09
N GLY A 63 -0.27 7.53 -42.35
CA GLY A 63 -1.53 7.50 -43.08
C GLY A 63 -1.45 8.04 -44.52
N HIS A 64 -2.55 8.59 -45.01
CA HIS A 64 -2.75 9.03 -46.40
C HIS A 64 -3.32 10.45 -46.53
N SER A 65 -3.64 11.11 -45.40
CA SER A 65 -4.22 12.45 -45.36
C SER A 65 -3.24 13.46 -44.78
N THR A 66 -3.31 14.70 -45.26
CA THR A 66 -2.63 15.85 -44.64
C THR A 66 -3.45 16.36 -43.47
N VAL A 67 -2.78 16.71 -42.36
CA VAL A 67 -3.45 17.23 -41.16
C VAL A 67 -3.00 18.66 -40.91
N GLU A 68 -3.96 19.58 -40.78
CA GLU A 68 -3.70 20.98 -40.39
C GLU A 68 -4.15 21.16 -38.93
N ILE A 69 -3.20 21.49 -38.05
CA ILE A 69 -3.45 21.72 -36.62
C ILE A 69 -2.82 23.07 -36.23
N PRO A 70 -3.50 23.91 -35.44
CA PRO A 70 -2.92 25.17 -34.97
C PRO A 70 -1.60 24.96 -34.20
N ALA A 71 -0.60 25.80 -34.46
CA ALA A 71 0.71 25.71 -33.82
C ALA A 71 0.66 25.78 -32.27
N SER A 72 -0.30 26.52 -31.72
CA SER A 72 -0.54 26.60 -30.27
C SER A 72 -0.96 25.26 -29.67
N VAL A 73 -1.80 24.50 -30.39
CA VAL A 73 -2.26 23.17 -29.98
C VAL A 73 -1.10 22.18 -30.05
N ILE A 74 -0.34 22.22 -31.15
CA ILE A 74 0.84 21.37 -31.33
C ILE A 74 1.82 21.55 -30.16
N GLN A 75 2.21 22.79 -29.85
CA GLN A 75 3.18 23.07 -28.79
C GLN A 75 2.68 22.61 -27.40
N LYS A 76 1.44 22.96 -27.04
CA LYS A 76 0.83 22.55 -25.76
C LYS A 76 0.79 21.01 -25.62
N VAL A 77 0.47 20.28 -26.69
CA VAL A 77 0.46 18.80 -26.67
C VAL A 77 1.87 18.23 -26.56
N LEU A 78 2.84 18.76 -27.30
CA LEU A 78 4.24 18.32 -27.21
C LEU A 78 4.84 18.57 -25.83
N ASP A 79 4.55 19.72 -25.21
CA ASP A 79 4.97 20.04 -23.85
C ASP A 79 4.37 19.06 -22.84
N HIS A 80 3.09 18.69 -23.02
CA HIS A 80 2.42 17.68 -22.19
C HIS A 80 3.03 16.28 -22.35
N ILE A 81 3.33 15.88 -23.59
CA ILE A 81 4.02 14.62 -23.92
C ILE A 81 5.39 14.58 -23.23
N LYS A 82 6.18 15.64 -23.42
CA LYS A 82 7.51 15.78 -22.83
C LYS A 82 7.46 15.70 -21.30
N SER A 83 6.56 16.46 -20.67
CA SER A 83 6.36 16.42 -19.22
C SER A 83 6.00 15.02 -18.72
N THR A 84 5.08 14.34 -19.41
CA THR A 84 4.63 12.99 -19.05
C THR A 84 5.74 11.96 -19.14
N ILE A 85 6.54 12.00 -20.21
CA ILE A 85 7.70 11.12 -20.38
C ILE A 85 8.78 11.44 -19.35
N ASN A 86 9.08 12.72 -19.11
CA ASN A 86 10.08 13.12 -18.12
C ASN A 86 9.71 12.62 -16.71
N ARG A 87 8.42 12.71 -16.34
CA ARG A 87 7.90 12.11 -15.09
C ARG A 87 8.07 10.59 -15.07
N GLY A 88 7.81 9.92 -16.19
CA GLY A 88 7.96 8.47 -16.31
C GLY A 88 9.42 8.01 -16.18
N ILE A 89 10.35 8.69 -16.85
CA ILE A 89 11.80 8.43 -16.74
C ILE A 89 12.23 8.61 -15.30
N ASP A 90 11.88 9.75 -14.70
CA ASP A 90 12.26 10.05 -13.32
C ASP A 90 11.72 9.03 -12.30
N ARG A 91 10.50 8.54 -12.51
CA ARG A 91 9.89 7.49 -11.68
C ARG A 91 10.59 6.13 -11.79
N MET A 92 11.19 5.83 -12.95
CA MET A 92 11.93 4.58 -13.20
C MET A 92 13.39 4.64 -12.74
N LYS A 93 13.95 5.84 -12.52
CA LYS A 93 15.33 5.99 -12.05
C LYS A 93 15.50 5.39 -10.66
N THR A 94 16.55 4.59 -10.49
CA THR A 94 16.92 3.98 -9.21
C THR A 94 17.82 4.87 -8.36
N ASN A 95 18.41 5.94 -8.93
CA ASN A 95 19.24 6.92 -8.25
C ASN A 95 19.14 8.31 -8.94
N GLN A 96 19.92 9.29 -8.48
CA GLN A 96 19.90 10.65 -9.04
C GLN A 96 20.69 10.80 -10.36
N GLU A 97 21.53 9.83 -10.71
CA GLU A 97 22.44 9.96 -11.85
C GLU A 97 21.66 10.01 -13.18
N PRO A 98 22.08 10.85 -14.15
CA PRO A 98 21.47 10.85 -15.47
C PRO A 98 21.61 9.49 -16.16
N VAL A 99 20.58 9.05 -16.89
CA VAL A 99 20.53 7.72 -17.53
C VAL A 99 20.32 7.82 -19.04
N PRO A 100 20.84 6.87 -19.85
CA PRO A 100 20.49 6.79 -21.26
C PRO A 100 19.05 6.31 -21.44
N VAL A 101 18.33 6.87 -22.42
CA VAL A 101 16.95 6.48 -22.75
C VAL A 101 16.91 5.82 -24.12
N ILE A 102 16.41 4.57 -24.17
CA ILE A 102 16.21 3.84 -25.42
C ILE A 102 14.73 3.90 -25.79
N LEU A 103 14.44 4.53 -26.93
CA LEU A 103 13.08 4.67 -27.44
C LEU A 103 12.71 3.51 -28.37
N CYS A 104 11.81 2.65 -27.89
CA CYS A 104 11.33 1.45 -28.60
C CYS A 104 9.81 1.53 -28.87
N GLY A 105 9.33 0.76 -29.85
CA GLY A 105 7.93 0.67 -30.23
C GLY A 105 7.45 1.80 -31.14
N GLY A 106 6.32 1.58 -31.82
CA GLY A 106 5.77 2.53 -32.79
C GLY A 106 5.42 3.91 -32.21
N GLY A 107 5.12 4.00 -30.92
CA GLY A 107 4.84 5.26 -30.21
C GLY A 107 6.09 6.13 -29.94
N SER A 108 7.29 5.59 -30.12
CA SER A 108 8.55 6.35 -29.92
C SER A 108 8.70 7.55 -30.86
N ILE A 109 7.91 7.59 -31.94
CA ILE A 109 7.89 8.68 -32.93
C ILE A 109 7.36 10.01 -32.37
N LEU A 110 6.71 9.98 -31.20
CA LEU A 110 6.16 11.18 -30.54
C LEU A 110 7.23 12.09 -29.91
N ILE A 111 8.51 11.68 -29.96
CA ILE A 111 9.63 12.36 -29.30
C ILE A 111 10.68 12.67 -30.37
N ASP A 112 11.31 13.84 -30.36
CA ASP A 112 12.51 14.08 -31.17
C ASP A 112 13.73 13.44 -30.49
N ILE A 113 14.61 12.77 -31.25
CA ILE A 113 15.89 12.27 -30.72
C ILE A 113 16.83 13.40 -30.30
N LYS A 114 16.61 14.62 -30.81
CA LYS A 114 17.35 15.84 -30.43
C LYS A 114 16.80 16.50 -29.17
N GLU A 115 15.69 16.00 -28.65
CA GLU A 115 15.08 16.54 -27.44
C GLU A 115 16.03 16.38 -26.25
N SER A 116 16.03 17.36 -25.34
CA SER A 116 16.77 17.28 -24.09
C SER A 116 15.80 17.12 -22.92
N PHE A 117 16.10 16.13 -22.07
CA PHE A 117 15.47 15.91 -20.77
C PHE A 117 16.51 16.18 -19.69
N ALA A 118 16.09 16.73 -18.55
CA ALA A 118 16.99 17.20 -17.48
C ALA A 118 17.92 16.10 -16.92
N ASP A 119 17.46 14.85 -16.96
CA ASP A 119 18.07 13.70 -16.30
C ASP A 119 18.46 12.57 -17.25
N VAL A 120 18.65 12.90 -18.54
CA VAL A 120 18.96 11.93 -19.60
C VAL A 120 20.29 12.26 -20.23
N THR A 121 21.20 11.28 -20.26
CA THR A 121 22.53 11.46 -20.90
C THR A 121 22.42 11.51 -22.42
N GLU A 122 21.64 10.59 -22.99
CA GLU A 122 21.42 10.46 -24.42
C GLU A 122 20.08 9.78 -24.73
N ILE A 123 19.52 10.09 -25.90
CA ILE A 123 18.33 9.43 -26.45
C ILE A 123 18.76 8.58 -27.63
N ILE A 124 18.49 7.28 -27.55
CA ILE A 124 18.82 6.32 -28.60
C ILE A 124 17.52 5.78 -29.20
N ARG A 125 17.34 5.96 -30.51
CA ARG A 125 16.28 5.27 -31.27
C ARG A 125 16.91 4.25 -32.21
N PRO A 126 16.75 2.93 -31.95
CA PRO A 126 17.33 1.89 -32.81
C PRO A 126 16.71 1.91 -34.22
N PRO A 127 17.45 1.51 -35.29
CA PRO A 127 16.92 1.46 -36.66
C PRO A 127 15.64 0.64 -36.84
N HIS A 128 15.40 -0.36 -35.98
CA HIS A 128 14.21 -1.23 -36.00
C HIS A 128 13.33 -1.04 -34.75
N PHE A 129 13.27 0.18 -34.21
CA PHE A 129 12.54 0.50 -32.98
C PHE A 129 11.11 -0.06 -32.94
N ALA A 130 10.41 -0.08 -34.08
CA ALA A 130 9.02 -0.55 -34.17
C ALA A 130 8.82 -2.03 -33.81
N VAL A 131 9.86 -2.86 -33.95
CA VAL A 131 9.81 -4.32 -33.70
C VAL A 131 10.74 -4.75 -32.57
N CYS A 132 11.24 -3.82 -31.75
CA CYS A 132 12.18 -4.11 -30.66
C CYS A 132 11.70 -5.20 -29.70
N ASN A 133 10.41 -5.28 -29.39
CA ASN A 133 9.89 -6.33 -28.51
C ASN A 133 10.01 -7.73 -29.15
N ALA A 134 9.78 -7.84 -30.46
CA ALA A 134 9.94 -9.09 -31.19
C ALA A 134 11.43 -9.49 -31.29
N VAL A 135 12.31 -8.51 -31.50
CA VAL A 135 13.76 -8.74 -31.45
C VAL A 135 14.19 -9.19 -30.05
N GLY A 136 13.68 -8.54 -28.99
CA GLY A 136 13.93 -8.92 -27.60
C GLY A 136 13.51 -10.36 -27.33
N ALA A 137 12.31 -10.75 -27.76
CA ALA A 137 11.82 -12.12 -27.64
C ALA A 137 12.68 -13.13 -28.42
N ALA A 138 13.17 -12.77 -29.61
CA ALA A 138 14.04 -13.62 -30.42
C ALA A 138 15.47 -13.76 -29.84
N LEU A 139 15.92 -12.78 -29.07
CA LEU A 139 17.23 -12.78 -28.39
C LEU A 139 17.19 -13.41 -26.99
N CYS A 140 16.00 -13.73 -26.46
CA CYS A 140 15.86 -14.30 -25.13
C CYS A 140 16.62 -15.63 -25.01
N SER A 141 17.46 -15.72 -23.98
CA SER A 141 18.05 -16.97 -23.54
C SER A 141 17.05 -17.81 -22.76
N VAL A 142 17.25 -19.11 -22.71
CA VAL A 142 16.50 -20.00 -21.82
C VAL A 142 16.95 -19.73 -20.39
N SER A 143 16.03 -19.35 -19.51
CA SER A 143 16.32 -19.05 -18.11
C SER A 143 15.84 -20.15 -17.17
N GLY A 144 16.53 -20.25 -16.03
CA GLY A 144 16.14 -21.01 -14.86
C GLY A 144 16.26 -20.10 -13.65
N THR A 145 15.30 -20.19 -12.74
CA THR A 145 15.26 -19.39 -11.53
C THR A 145 14.90 -20.29 -10.37
N ILE A 146 15.77 -20.31 -9.37
CA ILE A 146 15.51 -21.01 -8.11
C ILE A 146 15.59 -20.02 -6.95
N GLU A 147 14.64 -20.16 -6.04
CA GLU A 147 14.54 -19.37 -4.83
C GLU A 147 14.48 -20.33 -3.64
N SER A 148 15.33 -20.09 -2.65
CA SER A 148 15.40 -20.96 -1.47
C SER A 148 15.85 -20.21 -0.22
N ILE A 149 15.39 -20.64 0.95
CA ILE A 149 15.86 -20.15 2.24
C ILE A 149 16.91 -21.12 2.77
N VAL A 150 18.13 -20.62 2.97
CA VAL A 150 19.30 -21.43 3.34
C VAL A 150 20.05 -20.82 4.52
N ASP A 151 20.86 -21.64 5.18
CA ASP A 151 21.76 -21.20 6.25
C ASP A 151 23.11 -20.78 5.63
N LEU A 152 23.40 -19.47 5.64
CA LEU A 152 24.72 -18.94 5.28
C LEU A 152 25.41 -18.46 6.56
N LEU A 153 26.16 -19.37 7.18
CA LEU A 153 26.96 -19.05 8.36
C LEU A 153 28.02 -17.98 8.03
N PRO A 154 28.33 -17.08 8.97
CA PRO A 154 29.47 -16.19 8.85
C PRO A 154 30.75 -17.00 8.66
N SER A 155 31.63 -16.55 7.76
CA SER A 155 32.91 -17.24 7.49
C SER A 155 33.78 -17.38 8.74
N SER A 156 33.55 -16.58 9.77
CA SER A 156 34.20 -16.68 11.08
C SER A 156 33.79 -17.91 11.90
N MET A 157 32.65 -18.56 11.59
CA MET A 157 32.14 -19.71 12.35
C MET A 157 32.61 -21.06 11.78
N ASP A 158 32.67 -21.18 10.46
CA ASP A 158 32.91 -22.47 9.79
C ASP A 158 33.91 -22.38 8.62
N GLY A 159 34.62 -21.26 8.48
CA GLY A 159 35.54 -21.02 7.37
C GLY A 159 34.86 -20.82 6.02
N GLY A 160 33.52 -20.61 5.99
CA GLY A 160 32.74 -20.44 4.76
C GLY A 160 32.29 -21.73 4.09
N PHE A 161 32.44 -22.89 4.75
CA PHE A 161 32.07 -24.19 4.19
C PHE A 161 30.57 -24.30 3.88
N GLN A 162 29.71 -23.99 4.86
CA GLN A 162 28.27 -24.09 4.72
C GLN A 162 27.75 -23.17 3.63
N ARG A 163 28.29 -21.94 3.57
CA ARG A 163 27.97 -20.97 2.53
C ARG A 163 28.29 -21.53 1.14
N LYS A 164 29.49 -22.09 0.96
CA LYS A 164 29.90 -22.68 -0.31
C LYS A 164 29.01 -23.87 -0.69
N PHE A 165 28.76 -24.78 0.25
CA PHE A 165 27.92 -25.95 0.03
C PHE A 165 26.50 -25.59 -0.45
N GLU A 166 25.83 -24.66 0.23
CA GLU A 166 24.46 -24.25 -0.11
C GLU A 166 24.40 -23.54 -1.47
N LEU A 167 25.36 -22.65 -1.75
CA LEU A 167 25.43 -21.96 -3.05
C LEU A 167 25.75 -22.92 -4.20
N ASP A 168 26.65 -23.89 -4.00
CA ASP A 168 26.98 -24.90 -5.00
C ASP A 168 25.76 -25.80 -5.30
N ARG A 169 25.01 -26.22 -4.26
CA ARG A 169 23.78 -27.01 -4.41
C ARG A 169 22.72 -26.26 -5.21
N LEU A 170 22.45 -25.00 -4.87
CA LEU A 170 21.45 -24.18 -5.57
C LEU A 170 21.90 -23.86 -7.01
N THR A 171 23.21 -23.66 -7.23
CA THR A 171 23.80 -23.46 -8.57
C THR A 171 23.54 -24.68 -9.45
N GLN A 172 23.78 -25.89 -8.96
CA GLN A 172 23.49 -27.11 -9.71
C GLN A 172 22.00 -27.24 -10.02
N ALA A 173 21.13 -26.94 -9.06
CA ALA A 173 19.68 -27.03 -9.24
C ALA A 173 19.16 -26.05 -10.31
N VAL A 174 19.62 -24.79 -10.30
CA VAL A 174 19.20 -23.81 -11.32
C VAL A 174 19.76 -24.15 -12.70
N GLN A 175 20.98 -24.71 -12.78
CA GLN A 175 21.54 -25.20 -14.05
C GLN A 175 20.71 -26.37 -14.60
N GLN A 176 20.29 -27.31 -13.77
CA GLN A 176 19.42 -28.40 -14.20
C GLN A 176 18.06 -27.89 -14.70
N GLN A 177 17.48 -26.90 -14.01
CA GLN A 177 16.23 -26.27 -14.46
C GLN A 177 16.39 -25.59 -15.83
N CYS A 178 17.50 -24.90 -16.09
CA CYS A 178 17.82 -24.37 -17.42
C CYS A 178 17.85 -25.48 -18.48
N VAL A 179 18.52 -26.61 -18.21
CA VAL A 179 18.59 -27.74 -19.15
C VAL A 179 17.19 -28.33 -19.41
N GLN A 180 16.38 -28.46 -18.37
CA GLN A 180 14.99 -28.93 -18.48
C GLN A 180 14.13 -27.98 -19.33
N ASN A 181 14.35 -26.68 -19.18
CA ASN A 181 13.69 -25.65 -20.00
C ASN A 181 14.22 -25.59 -21.45
N GLY A 182 15.19 -26.42 -21.82
CA GLY A 182 15.71 -26.54 -23.18
C GLY A 182 17.03 -25.82 -23.44
N ALA A 183 17.77 -25.40 -22.41
CA ALA A 183 19.09 -24.81 -22.57
C ALA A 183 20.16 -25.86 -22.90
N ARG A 184 21.16 -25.48 -23.69
CA ARG A 184 22.37 -26.28 -23.93
C ARG A 184 23.26 -26.29 -22.68
N PRO A 185 23.60 -27.45 -22.09
CA PRO A 185 24.34 -27.53 -20.83
C PRO A 185 25.62 -26.70 -20.79
N ASN A 186 26.41 -26.72 -21.87
CA ASN A 186 27.71 -26.05 -21.93
C ASN A 186 27.63 -24.52 -22.10
N THR A 187 26.43 -23.98 -22.29
CA THR A 187 26.20 -22.53 -22.47
C THR A 187 25.62 -21.87 -21.22
N ILE A 188 25.30 -22.68 -20.20
CA ILE A 188 24.61 -22.17 -19.01
C ILE A 188 25.59 -21.41 -18.13
N ARG A 189 25.23 -20.18 -17.80
CA ARG A 189 25.95 -19.34 -16.84
C ARG A 189 24.98 -18.75 -15.82
N LEU A 190 25.48 -18.54 -14.60
CA LEU A 190 24.78 -17.74 -13.60
C LEU A 190 24.84 -16.27 -14.02
N VAL A 191 23.69 -15.60 -13.98
CA VAL A 191 23.58 -14.16 -14.26
C VAL A 191 23.38 -13.36 -12.99
N ASP A 192 22.73 -13.93 -11.99
CA ASP A 192 22.43 -13.19 -10.76
C ASP A 192 22.36 -14.12 -9.55
N ILE A 193 22.83 -13.61 -8.42
CA ILE A 193 22.79 -14.25 -7.11
C ILE A 193 22.37 -13.17 -6.09
N GLU A 194 21.08 -13.09 -5.80
CA GLU A 194 20.57 -12.20 -4.78
C GLU A 194 20.56 -12.94 -3.43
N GLN A 195 21.07 -12.28 -2.38
CA GLN A 195 21.12 -12.84 -1.02
C GLN A 195 20.54 -11.80 -0.06
N VAL A 196 19.36 -12.09 0.49
CA VAL A 196 18.69 -11.20 1.43
C VAL A 196 18.74 -11.84 2.82
N PRO A 197 19.46 -11.24 3.80
CA PRO A 197 19.47 -11.76 5.16
C PRO A 197 18.08 -11.63 5.79
N LEU A 198 17.59 -12.72 6.36
CA LEU A 198 16.34 -12.73 7.12
C LEU A 198 16.64 -12.31 8.56
N THR A 199 16.74 -10.99 8.77
CA THR A 199 17.16 -10.36 10.03
C THR A 199 16.30 -10.73 11.24
N TYR A 200 15.10 -11.23 10.99
CA TYR A 200 14.15 -11.66 12.00
C TYR A 200 14.37 -13.10 12.49
N TYR A 201 15.23 -13.89 11.84
CA TYR A 201 15.51 -15.27 12.23
C TYR A 201 16.60 -15.35 13.32
N PRO A 202 16.41 -16.11 14.40
CA PRO A 202 17.43 -16.28 15.43
C PRO A 202 18.76 -16.78 14.86
N GLY A 203 19.87 -16.15 15.25
CA GLY A 203 21.22 -16.50 14.82
C GLY A 203 21.77 -15.69 13.64
N GLY A 204 20.93 -14.94 12.91
CA GLY A 204 21.39 -13.99 11.89
C GLY A 204 22.05 -14.60 10.64
N TYR A 205 21.98 -15.92 10.46
CA TYR A 205 22.60 -16.64 9.34
C TYR A 205 21.59 -17.18 8.30
N LYS A 206 20.27 -17.03 8.52
CA LYS A 206 19.27 -17.40 7.52
C LYS A 206 19.21 -16.35 6.41
N HIS A 207 19.32 -16.80 5.17
CA HIS A 207 19.25 -15.95 4.00
C HIS A 207 18.26 -16.53 3.00
N ARG A 208 17.47 -15.65 2.39
CA ARG A 208 16.74 -15.94 1.16
C ARG A 208 17.72 -15.75 0.00
N VAL A 209 17.95 -16.81 -0.77
CA VAL A 209 18.85 -16.81 -1.92
C VAL A 209 18.03 -17.01 -3.18
N LEU A 210 18.13 -16.07 -4.11
CA LEU A 210 17.56 -16.15 -5.45
C LEU A 210 18.71 -16.28 -6.45
N LEU A 211 18.65 -17.32 -7.27
CA LEU A 211 19.66 -17.64 -8.27
C LEU A 211 19.00 -17.66 -9.64
N ASN A 212 19.56 -16.90 -10.58
CA ASN A 212 19.15 -16.88 -11.97
C ASN A 212 20.29 -17.42 -12.84
N ALA A 213 19.97 -18.40 -13.68
CA ALA A 213 20.87 -18.89 -14.71
C ALA A 213 20.23 -18.70 -16.09
N ILE A 214 21.07 -18.53 -17.11
CA ILE A 214 20.66 -18.47 -18.51
C ILE A 214 21.54 -19.35 -19.37
N GLY A 215 21.00 -19.92 -20.44
CA GLY A 215 21.75 -20.62 -21.48
C GLY A 215 21.11 -20.47 -22.86
N GLU A 216 21.87 -20.82 -23.90
CA GLU A 216 21.38 -20.81 -25.28
C GLU A 216 20.37 -21.94 -25.50
N LEU A 217 19.33 -21.66 -26.28
CA LEU A 217 18.31 -22.64 -26.65
C LEU A 217 18.91 -23.79 -27.48
N ASP A 218 18.61 -25.03 -27.09
CA ASP A 218 19.03 -26.21 -27.83
C ASP A 218 18.10 -26.53 -29.00
N LEU A 219 18.38 -25.91 -30.15
CA LEU A 219 17.63 -26.15 -31.39
C LEU A 219 17.67 -27.60 -31.89
N MET A 220 18.62 -28.44 -31.45
CA MET A 220 18.68 -29.85 -31.87
C MET A 220 17.61 -30.68 -31.15
N LYS A 221 17.42 -30.48 -29.84
CA LYS A 221 16.32 -31.12 -29.09
C LYS A 221 14.93 -30.75 -29.63
N LEU A 222 14.76 -29.51 -30.12
CA LEU A 222 13.51 -29.07 -30.77
C LEU A 222 13.23 -29.80 -32.08
N LYS A 223 14.27 -30.12 -32.87
CA LYS A 223 14.12 -30.90 -34.11
C LYS A 223 13.76 -32.36 -33.86
N GLU A 224 14.22 -32.95 -32.76
CA GLU A 224 13.89 -34.33 -32.38
C GLU A 224 12.43 -34.47 -31.87
N GLN A 225 11.83 -33.40 -31.35
CA GLN A 225 10.42 -33.38 -30.94
C GLN A 225 9.43 -33.07 -32.07
N HIS A 226 9.89 -32.77 -33.29
CA HIS A 226 9.04 -32.60 -34.48
C HIS A 226 8.64 -33.96 -35.09
N GLN A 227 8.01 -34.83 -34.31
CA GLN A 227 7.11 -35.85 -34.84
C GLN A 227 5.67 -35.34 -34.72
N GLU A 228 5.09 -35.02 -35.89
CA GLU A 228 3.67 -34.76 -36.19
C GLU A 228 2.84 -34.05 -35.10
N THR A 229 2.81 -32.72 -35.15
CA THR A 229 1.62 -31.95 -34.75
C THR A 229 1.05 -31.26 -35.98
N THR A 230 0.23 -32.00 -36.72
CA THR A 230 -0.74 -31.47 -37.68
C THR A 230 -1.94 -30.91 -36.92
N GLU A 231 -1.72 -29.93 -36.06
CA GLU A 231 -2.82 -29.14 -35.53
C GLU A 231 -2.96 -27.88 -36.37
N HIS A 232 -4.01 -27.87 -37.20
CA HIS A 232 -4.50 -26.64 -37.80
C HIS A 232 -4.95 -25.72 -36.67
N PHE A 233 -4.11 -24.75 -36.29
CA PHE A 233 -4.53 -23.65 -35.42
C PHE A 233 -5.53 -22.79 -36.19
N SER A 234 -6.82 -23.04 -35.97
CA SER A 234 -7.85 -22.08 -36.36
C SER A 234 -7.90 -20.97 -35.32
N LEU A 235 -7.72 -19.72 -35.77
CA LEU A 235 -7.89 -18.52 -34.94
C LEU A 235 -9.34 -18.36 -34.40
N THR A 236 -10.26 -19.25 -34.77
CA THR A 236 -11.68 -19.21 -34.36
C THR A 236 -11.97 -19.84 -33.00
N ASP A 237 -11.06 -20.65 -32.43
CA ASP A 237 -11.35 -21.41 -31.20
C ASP A 237 -11.03 -20.66 -29.89
N MET A 238 -10.75 -19.35 -29.97
CA MET A 238 -10.62 -18.47 -28.80
C MET A 238 -11.95 -18.12 -28.10
N SER A 239 -13.03 -18.88 -28.34
CA SER A 239 -14.32 -18.70 -27.67
C SER A 239 -14.51 -19.62 -26.46
N GLN A 240 -13.43 -20.05 -25.78
CA GLN A 240 -13.60 -20.64 -24.46
C GLN A 240 -13.87 -19.50 -23.48
N ASP A 241 -15.08 -19.53 -22.89
CA ASP A 241 -15.58 -18.58 -21.90
C ASP A 241 -14.43 -18.01 -21.06
N LEU A 242 -14.11 -16.73 -21.32
CA LEU A 242 -13.22 -15.96 -20.47
C LEU A 242 -13.62 -16.25 -19.02
N PRO A 243 -12.68 -16.59 -18.11
CA PRO A 243 -13.02 -16.78 -16.71
C PRO A 243 -13.83 -15.57 -16.30
N LYS A 244 -15.12 -15.78 -15.95
CA LYS A 244 -16.09 -14.70 -15.72
C LYS A 244 -15.42 -13.67 -14.86
N THR A 245 -14.97 -12.59 -15.51
CA THR A 245 -14.11 -11.62 -14.85
C THR A 245 -14.95 -11.10 -13.73
N ARG A 246 -14.54 -11.33 -12.48
CA ARG A 246 -15.25 -10.83 -11.31
C ARG A 246 -15.40 -9.34 -11.58
N GLN A 247 -16.62 -8.87 -11.85
CA GLN A 247 -16.81 -7.46 -12.17
C GLN A 247 -16.30 -6.70 -10.96
N SER A 248 -15.19 -5.99 -11.14
CA SER A 248 -14.71 -5.05 -10.15
C SER A 248 -15.85 -4.08 -9.86
N LEU A 249 -15.97 -3.66 -8.60
CA LEU A 249 -16.93 -2.61 -8.28
C LEU A 249 -16.62 -1.41 -9.17
N LYS A 250 -17.59 -1.02 -9.99
CA LYS A 250 -17.44 0.15 -10.84
C LYS A 250 -17.21 1.35 -9.93
N TYR A 251 -16.22 2.17 -10.25
CA TYR A 251 -15.88 3.38 -9.49
C TYR A 251 -17.13 4.25 -9.19
N ALA A 252 -18.07 4.35 -10.13
CA ALA A 252 -19.33 5.08 -9.95
C ALA A 252 -20.23 4.54 -8.81
N VAL A 253 -20.22 3.22 -8.56
CA VAL A 253 -20.92 2.60 -7.42
C VAL A 253 -20.22 3.00 -6.13
N ILE A 254 -18.90 2.95 -6.14
CA ILE A 254 -18.09 3.33 -5.00
C ILE A 254 -18.33 4.81 -4.68
N ALA A 255 -18.32 5.73 -5.63
CA ALA A 255 -18.48 7.17 -5.41
C ALA A 255 -19.82 7.60 -4.78
N ASN A 256 -20.92 6.87 -5.05
CA ASN A 256 -22.28 7.32 -4.71
C ASN A 256 -22.91 6.56 -3.53
N LYS A 257 -22.11 5.81 -2.76
CA LYS A 257 -22.59 5.00 -1.65
C LYS A 257 -23.11 5.84 -0.49
N GLN A 258 -24.26 5.41 0.04
CA GLN A 258 -24.84 5.85 1.31
C GLN A 258 -24.78 4.69 2.32
N PRO A 259 -24.46 4.95 3.60
CA PRO A 259 -24.55 3.93 4.66
C PRO A 259 -25.96 3.34 4.76
N ARG A 260 -26.06 2.06 5.15
CA ARG A 260 -27.33 1.38 5.40
C ARG A 260 -27.41 0.99 6.86
N PHE A 261 -28.58 1.16 7.47
CA PHE A 261 -28.79 0.82 8.88
C PHE A 261 -29.89 -0.23 8.98
N ASP A 262 -29.78 -1.13 9.95
CA ASP A 262 -30.88 -2.05 10.31
C ASP A 262 -31.95 -1.36 11.18
N GLU A 263 -32.96 -2.12 11.56
CA GLU A 263 -34.10 -1.65 12.35
C GLU A 263 -33.68 -1.14 13.75
N ASP A 264 -32.59 -1.69 14.30
CA ASP A 264 -32.02 -1.28 15.59
C ASP A 264 -31.06 -0.08 15.45
N GLY A 265 -30.82 0.39 14.22
CA GLY A 265 -29.93 1.50 13.92
C GLY A 265 -28.45 1.11 13.85
N ALA A 266 -28.10 -0.18 13.82
CA ALA A 266 -26.74 -0.61 13.56
C ALA A 266 -26.39 -0.40 12.09
N TRP A 267 -25.19 0.12 11.82
CA TRP A 267 -24.68 0.29 10.47
C TRP A 267 -24.29 -1.08 9.90
N ILE A 268 -24.94 -1.47 8.80
CA ILE A 268 -24.67 -2.68 8.05
C ILE A 268 -23.56 -2.43 7.04
N ILE A 269 -22.41 -3.06 7.26
CA ILE A 269 -21.22 -2.93 6.41
C ILE A 269 -21.37 -3.78 5.17
N ASP A 270 -21.16 -3.18 4.00
CA ASP A 270 -21.01 -3.89 2.74
C ASP A 270 -19.63 -3.73 2.11
N SER A 271 -19.46 -4.28 0.90
CA SER A 271 -18.18 -4.28 0.20
C SER A 271 -17.67 -2.87 -0.10
N THR A 272 -18.56 -1.89 -0.31
CA THR A 272 -18.13 -0.51 -0.58
C THR A 272 -17.67 0.18 0.69
N ASP A 273 -18.38 -0.07 1.80
CA ASP A 273 -17.98 0.43 3.12
C ASP A 273 -16.58 -0.10 3.50
N ILE A 274 -16.28 -1.37 3.20
CA ILE A 274 -14.95 -1.96 3.41
C ILE A 274 -13.87 -1.25 2.57
N GLU A 275 -14.12 -0.94 1.30
CA GLU A 275 -13.15 -0.23 0.46
C GLU A 275 -12.85 1.18 1.03
N TYR A 276 -13.88 1.87 1.52
CA TYR A 276 -13.71 3.18 2.17
C TYR A 276 -12.91 3.09 3.45
N ILE A 277 -13.31 2.21 4.36
CA ILE A 277 -12.64 2.03 5.64
C ILE A 277 -11.19 1.62 5.40
N ALA A 278 -10.92 0.68 4.49
CA ALA A 278 -9.57 0.20 4.21
C ALA A 278 -8.61 1.29 3.72
N TYR A 279 -9.10 2.21 2.89
CA TYR A 279 -8.34 3.41 2.51
C TYR A 279 -8.12 4.34 3.71
N GLY A 280 -9.19 4.65 4.44
CA GLY A 280 -9.16 5.55 5.58
C GLY A 280 -8.22 5.10 6.69
N VAL A 281 -8.21 3.82 7.05
CA VAL A 281 -7.29 3.27 8.05
C VAL A 281 -5.84 3.29 7.56
N GLY A 282 -5.60 3.21 6.25
CA GLY A 282 -4.28 3.43 5.67
C GLY A 282 -3.80 4.87 5.87
N ILE A 283 -4.70 5.85 5.72
CA ILE A 283 -4.40 7.27 5.99
C ILE A 283 -4.17 7.49 7.49
N LEU A 284 -5.03 6.95 8.35
CA LEU A 284 -4.97 7.13 9.80
C LEU A 284 -3.82 6.35 10.47
N GLY A 285 -3.25 5.36 9.77
CA GLY A 285 -2.12 4.58 10.25
C GLY A 285 -0.78 5.32 10.29
N CYS A 286 -0.65 6.50 9.68
CA CYS A 286 0.59 7.29 9.68
C CYS A 286 1.83 6.48 9.26
N GLY A 287 1.66 5.60 8.29
CA GLY A 287 2.71 4.73 7.79
C GLY A 287 2.86 3.38 8.52
N GLY A 288 2.12 3.15 9.61
CA GLY A 288 2.10 1.89 10.37
C GLY A 288 0.71 1.25 10.50
N GLY A 289 0.53 0.42 11.54
CA GLY A 289 -0.68 -0.42 11.73
C GLY A 289 -0.81 -1.63 10.79
N GLY A 290 0.21 -1.89 9.97
CA GLY A 290 0.28 -2.96 8.96
C GLY A 290 -0.52 -2.68 7.70
N GLU A 291 -0.23 -3.37 6.59
CA GLU A 291 -0.92 -3.11 5.32
C GLU A 291 -2.42 -3.48 5.36
N SER A 292 -3.29 -2.52 4.99
CA SER A 292 -4.74 -2.73 5.02
C SER A 292 -5.24 -3.68 3.92
N TYR A 293 -4.50 -3.83 2.81
CA TYR A 293 -4.93 -4.58 1.62
C TYR A 293 -5.32 -6.03 1.92
N HIS A 294 -4.46 -6.79 2.57
CA HIS A 294 -4.75 -8.20 2.88
C HIS A 294 -5.97 -8.35 3.81
N THR A 295 -6.08 -7.48 4.82
CA THR A 295 -7.21 -7.52 5.76
C THR A 295 -8.52 -7.10 5.08
N LYS A 296 -8.46 -6.14 4.15
CA LYS A 296 -9.58 -5.77 3.28
C LYS A 296 -10.09 -6.97 2.50
N LEU A 297 -9.20 -7.72 1.84
CA LEU A 297 -9.58 -8.93 1.10
C LEU A 297 -10.24 -9.97 2.02
N SER A 298 -9.71 -10.18 3.22
CA SER A 298 -10.34 -11.04 4.22
C SER A 298 -11.75 -10.58 4.59
N CYS A 299 -11.97 -9.27 4.76
CA CYS A 299 -13.29 -8.72 5.08
C CYS A 299 -14.27 -8.94 3.93
N LEU A 300 -13.84 -8.67 2.69
CA LEU A 300 -14.65 -8.89 1.49
C LEU A 300 -14.99 -10.36 1.27
N GLU A 301 -14.15 -11.29 1.71
CA GLU A 301 -14.48 -12.71 1.67
C GLU A 301 -15.43 -13.11 2.80
N MET A 302 -15.18 -12.61 4.02
CA MET A 302 -16.02 -12.86 5.18
C MET A 302 -17.45 -12.35 5.00
N LEU A 303 -17.67 -11.23 4.28
CA LEU A 303 -19.02 -10.77 3.95
C LEU A 303 -19.83 -11.80 3.15
N LYS A 304 -19.17 -12.56 2.26
CA LYS A 304 -19.83 -13.58 1.44
C LYS A 304 -20.24 -14.79 2.28
N THR A 305 -19.36 -15.21 3.18
CA THR A 305 -19.56 -16.43 3.99
C THR A 305 -20.50 -16.21 5.18
N THR A 306 -20.59 -14.98 5.70
CA THR A 306 -21.44 -14.65 6.85
C THR A 306 -22.81 -14.09 6.48
N ASN A 307 -23.12 -14.00 5.17
CA ASN A 307 -24.35 -13.40 4.65
C ASN A 307 -24.58 -11.96 5.15
N GLY A 308 -23.51 -11.15 5.20
CA GLY A 308 -23.61 -9.72 5.54
C GLY A 308 -23.75 -9.37 7.03
N LYS A 309 -23.34 -10.25 7.95
CA LYS A 309 -23.45 -10.03 9.42
C LYS A 309 -22.40 -9.07 10.01
N MET A 310 -21.79 -8.21 9.20
CA MET A 310 -20.87 -7.17 9.70
C MET A 310 -21.68 -5.93 10.11
N ARG A 311 -21.80 -5.71 11.42
CA ARG A 311 -22.57 -4.61 12.00
C ARG A 311 -21.68 -3.73 12.86
N VAL A 312 -21.87 -2.42 12.76
CA VAL A 312 -21.22 -1.42 13.62
C VAL A 312 -22.29 -0.66 14.40
N ILE A 313 -22.04 -0.37 15.67
CA ILE A 313 -22.91 0.43 16.53
C ILE A 313 -22.13 1.64 17.07
N PRO A 314 -22.81 2.76 17.38
CA PRO A 314 -22.16 3.87 18.06
C PRO A 314 -21.87 3.48 19.52
N PRO A 315 -20.80 3.98 20.14
CA PRO A 315 -20.45 3.68 21.53
C PRO A 315 -21.62 3.84 22.50
N ALA A 316 -22.48 4.85 22.29
CA ALA A 316 -23.60 5.21 23.17
C ALA A 316 -24.70 4.14 23.29
N VAL A 317 -24.71 3.14 22.42
CA VAL A 317 -25.68 2.03 22.47
C VAL A 317 -25.28 0.95 23.48
N LEU A 318 -24.00 0.87 23.87
CA LEU A 318 -23.55 -0.10 24.87
C LEU A 318 -24.19 0.19 26.23
N HIS A 319 -24.79 -0.82 26.84
CA HIS A 319 -25.28 -0.71 28.20
C HIS A 319 -24.10 -0.53 29.16
N PRO A 320 -24.17 0.44 30.11
CA PRO A 320 -23.02 0.84 30.92
C PRO A 320 -22.30 -0.31 31.65
N SER A 321 -23.03 -1.30 32.18
CA SER A 321 -22.48 -2.33 33.07
C SER A 321 -22.67 -3.78 32.62
N SER A 322 -23.59 -4.05 31.71
CA SER A 322 -23.88 -5.43 31.24
C SER A 322 -23.16 -5.77 29.95
N ASP A 323 -22.82 -4.77 29.14
CA ASP A 323 -22.02 -4.98 27.95
C ASP A 323 -20.53 -4.96 28.28
N LEU A 324 -19.80 -5.81 27.56
CA LEU A 324 -18.36 -5.97 27.68
C LEU A 324 -17.75 -6.03 26.28
N ALA A 325 -16.99 -5.00 25.95
CA ALA A 325 -16.41 -4.80 24.63
C ALA A 325 -14.93 -5.23 24.62
N ALA A 326 -14.59 -6.21 23.79
CA ALA A 326 -13.21 -6.64 23.62
C ALA A 326 -12.43 -5.67 22.74
N VAL A 327 -11.18 -5.41 23.13
CA VAL A 327 -10.23 -4.59 22.36
C VAL A 327 -9.24 -5.51 21.68
N ILE A 328 -9.16 -5.47 20.35
CA ILE A 328 -8.31 -6.41 19.60
C ILE A 328 -7.36 -5.74 18.62
N GLY A 329 -6.24 -6.41 18.36
CA GLY A 329 -5.28 -6.04 17.34
C GLY A 329 -4.25 -7.13 17.13
N PHE A 330 -3.28 -6.87 16.27
CA PHE A 330 -2.09 -7.71 16.14
C PHE A 330 -0.86 -6.97 16.65
N MET A 331 0.04 -7.74 17.26
CA MET A 331 1.39 -7.32 17.58
C MET A 331 2.38 -8.21 16.81
N GLY A 332 3.47 -7.63 16.33
CA GLY A 332 4.50 -8.37 15.62
C GLY A 332 5.36 -7.49 14.72
N ALA A 333 6.21 -8.14 13.94
CA ALA A 333 7.02 -7.50 12.92
C ALA A 333 6.15 -7.21 11.67
N PRO A 334 6.01 -5.94 11.23
CA PRO A 334 5.26 -5.61 10.02
C PRO A 334 5.76 -6.36 8.77
N THR A 335 7.09 -6.49 8.63
CA THR A 335 7.73 -7.21 7.51
C THR A 335 7.27 -8.67 7.38
N VAL A 336 7.00 -9.35 8.50
CA VAL A 336 6.53 -10.75 8.51
C VAL A 336 5.07 -10.85 8.08
N SER A 337 4.28 -9.79 8.23
CA SER A 337 2.86 -9.80 7.86
C SER A 337 2.64 -9.95 6.34
N HIS A 338 3.65 -9.65 5.53
CA HIS A 338 3.66 -9.85 4.07
C HIS A 338 3.94 -11.31 3.68
N GLU A 339 4.67 -12.04 4.51
CA GLU A 339 5.12 -13.41 4.22
C GLU A 339 4.26 -14.48 4.91
N GLN A 340 3.71 -14.18 6.09
CA GLN A 340 2.88 -15.08 6.89
C GLN A 340 1.46 -14.51 7.05
N LEU A 341 0.53 -15.00 6.23
CA LEU A 341 -0.88 -14.69 6.38
C LEU A 341 -1.42 -15.22 7.73
N PRO A 342 -2.32 -14.47 8.39
CA PRO A 342 -2.94 -14.94 9.62
C PRO A 342 -3.89 -16.11 9.32
N SER A 343 -4.08 -16.99 10.31
CA SER A 343 -5.08 -18.05 10.25
C SER A 343 -6.52 -17.50 10.30
N GLY A 344 -6.70 -16.31 10.91
CA GLY A 344 -8.00 -15.69 11.15
C GLY A 344 -8.59 -16.02 12.51
N ASN A 345 -7.98 -16.95 13.27
CA ASN A 345 -8.46 -17.41 14.57
C ASN A 345 -7.78 -16.76 15.77
N GLU A 346 -6.69 -16.01 15.58
CA GLU A 346 -5.83 -15.56 16.66
C GLU A 346 -6.58 -14.66 17.66
N CYS A 347 -7.25 -13.62 17.17
CA CYS A 347 -8.04 -12.73 18.02
C CYS A 347 -9.27 -13.46 18.62
N LEU A 348 -9.85 -14.42 17.89
CA LEU A 348 -11.00 -15.21 18.36
C LEU A 348 -10.63 -16.07 19.56
N LEU A 349 -9.52 -16.80 19.48
CA LEU A 349 -9.02 -17.65 20.56
C LEU A 349 -8.52 -16.83 21.76
N ALA A 350 -7.95 -15.65 21.52
CA ALA A 350 -7.59 -14.71 22.59
C ALA A 350 -8.85 -14.22 23.34
N ILE A 351 -9.90 -13.84 22.61
CA ILE A 351 -11.19 -13.47 23.20
C ILE A 351 -11.79 -14.63 23.99
N ASP A 352 -11.83 -15.84 23.43
CA ASP A 352 -12.41 -17.01 24.09
C ASP A 352 -11.67 -17.37 25.39
N THR A 353 -10.36 -17.14 25.43
CA THR A 353 -9.54 -17.30 26.64
C THR A 353 -9.91 -16.28 27.70
N ILE A 354 -10.09 -15.02 27.31
CA ILE A 354 -10.53 -13.94 28.20
C ILE A 354 -11.94 -14.19 28.72
N GLU A 355 -12.88 -14.64 27.88
CA GLU A 355 -14.25 -14.99 28.31
C GLU A 355 -14.24 -16.07 29.39
N LYS A 356 -13.41 -17.11 29.21
CA LYS A 356 -13.25 -18.20 30.19
C LYS A 356 -12.66 -17.70 31.50
N TYR A 357 -11.63 -16.87 31.44
CA TYR A 357 -10.98 -16.31 32.63
C TYR A 357 -11.95 -15.41 33.42
N LEU A 358 -12.66 -14.52 32.74
CA LEU A 358 -13.61 -13.60 33.37
C LEU A 358 -14.94 -14.26 33.75
N SER A 359 -15.22 -15.47 33.25
CA SER A 359 -16.55 -16.11 33.31
C SER A 359 -17.67 -15.19 32.82
N LYS A 360 -17.37 -14.37 31.80
CA LYS A 360 -18.28 -13.39 31.19
C LYS A 360 -18.19 -13.46 29.67
N LYS A 361 -19.29 -13.19 28.99
CA LYS A 361 -19.34 -13.12 27.52
C LYS A 361 -19.00 -11.73 27.02
N ILE A 362 -18.22 -11.68 25.95
CA ILE A 362 -17.97 -10.46 25.20
C ILE A 362 -19.19 -10.20 24.32
N THR A 363 -19.76 -9.00 24.44
CA THR A 363 -20.98 -8.61 23.72
C THR A 363 -20.70 -7.66 22.56
N ALA A 364 -19.52 -7.06 22.50
CA ALA A 364 -19.09 -6.20 21.39
C ALA A 364 -17.56 -6.26 21.19
N VAL A 365 -17.06 -5.74 20.07
CA VAL A 365 -15.62 -5.71 19.77
C VAL A 365 -15.22 -4.41 19.10
N PHE A 366 -14.01 -3.90 19.35
CA PHE A 366 -13.46 -2.78 18.60
C PHE A 366 -11.93 -2.85 18.48
N SER A 367 -11.38 -2.05 17.59
CA SER A 367 -9.95 -2.11 17.26
C SER A 367 -9.10 -1.41 18.32
N ALA A 368 -7.91 -1.95 18.57
CA ALA A 368 -6.95 -1.36 19.49
C ALA A 368 -6.36 -0.03 18.99
N GLU A 369 -6.39 0.21 17.69
CA GLU A 369 -5.91 1.42 17.02
C GLU A 369 -6.59 1.56 15.65
N MET A 370 -6.67 2.79 15.14
CA MET A 370 -7.19 3.08 13.81
C MET A 370 -6.03 3.24 12.81
N GLY A 371 -5.32 2.14 12.56
CA GLY A 371 -4.23 2.09 11.59
C GLY A 371 -4.21 0.79 10.82
N GLY A 372 -4.10 0.89 9.49
CA GLY A 372 -3.73 -0.22 8.63
C GLY A 372 -4.61 -1.46 8.77
N ALA A 373 -3.97 -2.63 8.86
CA ALA A 373 -4.62 -3.91 9.08
C ALA A 373 -5.42 -3.95 10.39
N ASN A 374 -4.89 -3.36 11.48
CA ASN A 374 -5.52 -3.37 12.80
C ASN A 374 -6.88 -2.66 12.82
N GLY A 375 -7.03 -1.58 12.05
CA GLY A 375 -8.28 -0.83 11.93
C GLY A 375 -9.46 -1.62 11.31
N LEU A 376 -9.20 -2.80 10.72
CA LEU A 376 -10.23 -3.65 10.10
C LEU A 376 -10.48 -4.97 10.86
N ARG A 377 -9.65 -5.32 11.86
CA ARG A 377 -9.70 -6.65 12.50
C ARG A 377 -11.01 -6.88 13.27
N ASN A 378 -11.56 -5.85 13.88
CA ASN A 378 -12.85 -5.88 14.56
C ASN A 378 -13.97 -6.40 13.64
N LEU A 379 -14.03 -5.94 12.39
CA LEU A 379 -15.06 -6.36 11.42
C LEU A 379 -15.06 -7.87 11.18
N LEU A 380 -13.87 -8.48 11.07
CA LEU A 380 -13.72 -9.93 10.91
C LEU A 380 -14.21 -10.68 12.16
N VAL A 381 -13.75 -10.25 13.33
CA VAL A 381 -14.09 -10.91 14.60
C VAL A 381 -15.59 -10.76 14.91
N GLY A 382 -16.14 -9.57 14.72
CA GLY A 382 -17.56 -9.29 14.91
C GLY A 382 -18.45 -10.14 14.01
N ALA A 383 -18.06 -10.30 12.74
CA ALA A 383 -18.78 -11.16 11.80
C ALA A 383 -18.79 -12.64 12.22
N VAL A 384 -17.64 -13.17 12.65
CA VAL A 384 -17.52 -14.59 13.05
C VAL A 384 -18.25 -14.86 14.38
N LYS A 385 -18.08 -14.00 15.39
CA LYS A 385 -18.77 -14.15 16.68
C LYS A 385 -20.23 -13.68 16.65
N ASN A 386 -20.67 -13.07 15.55
CA ASN A 386 -22.00 -12.47 15.41
C ASN A 386 -22.33 -11.42 16.49
N ILE A 387 -21.34 -10.60 16.83
CA ILE A 387 -21.45 -9.48 17.78
C ILE A 387 -21.15 -8.16 17.06
N PRO A 388 -21.75 -7.03 17.46
CA PRO A 388 -21.48 -5.75 16.82
C PRO A 388 -20.05 -5.27 17.07
N CYS A 389 -19.51 -4.57 16.07
CA CYS A 389 -18.34 -3.74 16.23
C CYS A 389 -18.74 -2.39 16.83
N VAL A 390 -17.94 -1.82 17.71
CA VAL A 390 -18.17 -0.47 18.23
C VAL A 390 -17.38 0.52 17.38
N ASP A 391 -17.99 1.65 16.99
CA ASP A 391 -17.30 2.73 16.28
C ASP A 391 -16.41 3.54 17.22
N CYS A 392 -15.30 2.92 17.63
CA CYS A 392 -14.24 3.53 18.41
C CYS A 392 -12.92 2.75 18.29
N ASP A 393 -11.85 3.37 18.78
CA ASP A 393 -10.55 2.72 19.01
C ASP A 393 -9.85 3.36 20.22
N ASN A 394 -8.62 2.95 20.54
CA ASN A 394 -7.90 3.49 21.71
C ASN A 394 -6.89 4.61 21.38
N MET A 395 -6.73 5.01 20.12
CA MET A 395 -5.68 5.95 19.70
C MET A 395 -6.12 7.01 18.67
N GLY A 396 -7.11 6.72 17.82
CA GLY A 396 -7.55 7.55 16.70
C GLY A 396 -6.57 7.64 15.53
N ARG A 397 -5.44 6.94 15.64
CA ARG A 397 -4.34 6.73 14.69
C ARG A 397 -3.56 5.47 15.13
N ALA A 398 -2.42 5.18 14.50
CA ALA A 398 -1.45 4.22 15.05
C ALA A 398 -0.32 4.92 15.83
N PHE A 399 0.12 4.27 16.91
CA PHE A 399 1.31 4.60 17.68
C PHE A 399 2.09 3.32 18.00
N PRO A 400 3.43 3.39 18.18
CA PRO A 400 4.24 2.20 18.24
C PRO A 400 4.08 1.39 19.54
N ARG A 401 3.67 2.02 20.65
CA ARG A 401 3.70 1.40 21.98
C ARG A 401 2.33 1.20 22.62
N LEU A 402 2.22 0.23 23.52
CA LEU A 402 0.98 -0.05 24.26
C LEU A 402 0.58 1.07 25.21
N ASP A 403 1.51 1.68 25.94
CA ASP A 403 1.27 2.78 26.90
C ASP A 403 0.64 4.03 26.28
N GLN A 404 0.63 4.11 24.94
CA GLN A 404 0.06 5.20 24.16
C GLN A 404 -1.43 5.03 23.87
N LYS A 405 -2.06 3.98 24.40
CA LYS A 405 -3.51 3.76 24.32
C LYS A 405 -4.22 4.58 25.37
N LEU A 406 -5.29 5.28 24.98
CA LEU A 406 -6.04 6.19 25.85
C LEU A 406 -6.47 5.55 27.19
N PRO A 407 -6.97 4.29 27.26
CA PRO A 407 -7.27 3.68 28.54
C PRO A 407 -6.07 3.62 29.49
N PHE A 408 -4.88 3.30 28.97
CA PHE A 408 -3.68 3.15 29.80
C PHE A 408 -3.08 4.50 30.19
N ILE A 409 -3.12 5.49 29.29
CA ILE A 409 -2.80 6.90 29.59
C ILE A 409 -3.65 7.39 30.77
N LEU A 410 -4.93 6.98 30.82
CA LEU A 410 -5.90 7.36 31.84
C LEU A 410 -5.94 6.39 33.05
N GLY A 411 -4.96 5.49 33.16
CA GLY A 411 -4.77 4.64 34.33
C GLY A 411 -5.72 3.45 34.45
N GLN A 412 -6.34 3.01 33.36
CA GLN A 412 -7.07 1.73 33.34
C GLN A 412 -6.10 0.54 33.39
N SER A 413 -6.61 -0.59 33.90
CA SER A 413 -5.87 -1.84 33.96
C SER A 413 -5.39 -2.28 32.58
N VAL A 414 -4.19 -2.88 32.55
CA VAL A 414 -3.59 -3.51 31.36
C VAL A 414 -3.85 -5.02 31.29
N THR A 415 -4.51 -5.58 32.32
CA THR A 415 -4.89 -7.00 32.43
C THR A 415 -6.39 -7.15 32.73
N PRO A 416 -6.99 -8.31 32.38
CA PRO A 416 -6.37 -9.44 31.69
C PRO A 416 -6.11 -9.15 30.22
N ALA A 417 -4.98 -9.63 29.71
CA ALA A 417 -4.63 -9.55 28.29
C ALA A 417 -4.26 -10.94 27.78
N CYS A 418 -4.59 -11.27 26.53
CA CYS A 418 -4.27 -12.58 25.96
C CYS A 418 -3.69 -12.44 24.55
N MET A 419 -2.58 -13.14 24.29
CA MET A 419 -1.98 -13.24 22.96
C MET A 419 -2.09 -14.66 22.42
N CYS A 420 -2.39 -14.78 21.13
CA CYS A 420 -2.52 -16.04 20.41
C CYS A 420 -1.69 -16.03 19.13
N ASP A 421 -0.98 -17.12 18.84
CA ASP A 421 -0.30 -17.31 17.57
C ASP A 421 -1.17 -17.98 16.50
N VAL A 422 -0.64 -18.07 15.28
CA VAL A 422 -1.28 -18.70 14.12
C VAL A 422 -1.59 -20.20 14.31
N ARG A 423 -0.94 -20.86 15.29
CA ARG A 423 -1.15 -22.28 15.61
C ARG A 423 -2.17 -22.47 16.74
N GLY A 424 -2.73 -21.39 17.28
CA GLY A 424 -3.71 -21.42 18.36
C GLY A 424 -3.10 -21.53 19.75
N ARG A 425 -1.79 -21.36 19.92
CA ARG A 425 -1.17 -21.29 21.24
C ARG A 425 -1.51 -19.94 21.86
N THR A 426 -2.15 -19.99 23.03
CA THR A 426 -2.60 -18.82 23.79
C THR A 426 -1.77 -18.64 25.05
N VAL A 427 -1.50 -17.39 25.40
CA VAL A 427 -0.87 -16.99 26.67
C VAL A 427 -1.71 -15.89 27.29
N LEU A 428 -2.12 -16.08 28.54
CA LEU A 428 -2.92 -15.14 29.32
C LEU A 428 -2.02 -14.42 30.34
N TYR A 429 -2.18 -13.11 30.41
CA TYR A 429 -1.49 -12.23 31.35
C TYR A 429 -2.50 -11.65 32.33
N THR A 430 -2.26 -11.83 33.62
CA THR A 430 -3.13 -11.39 34.72
C THR A 430 -2.47 -10.30 35.56
N GLU A 431 -3.26 -9.64 36.40
CA GLU A 431 -2.81 -8.59 37.33
C GLU A 431 -1.72 -9.04 38.32
N GLU A 432 -1.59 -10.34 38.57
CA GLU A 432 -0.54 -10.93 39.38
C GLU A 432 0.81 -10.94 38.65
N MET A 433 0.78 -11.04 37.31
CA MET A 433 1.95 -11.17 36.45
C MET A 433 2.47 -9.83 35.95
N ILE A 434 1.58 -8.87 35.70
CA ILE A 434 1.87 -7.62 34.99
C ILE A 434 1.22 -6.45 35.70
N LYS A 435 1.99 -5.38 35.93
CA LYS A 435 1.54 -4.19 36.67
C LYS A 435 1.25 -2.98 35.80
N ASP A 436 1.95 -2.83 34.68
CA ASP A 436 1.79 -1.67 33.81
C ASP A 436 1.98 -2.01 32.32
N ALA A 437 1.72 -1.02 31.46
CA ALA A 437 1.70 -1.20 30.01
C ALA A 437 3.10 -1.44 29.43
N HIS A 438 4.16 -0.94 30.07
CA HIS A 438 5.53 -1.13 29.63
C HIS A 438 5.96 -2.57 29.89
N GLU A 439 5.69 -3.09 31.10
CA GLU A 439 5.94 -4.49 31.43
C GLU A 439 5.15 -5.44 30.52
N LEU A 440 3.86 -5.12 30.27
CA LEU A 440 3.04 -5.90 29.34
C LEU A 440 3.66 -5.93 27.93
N GLU A 441 4.06 -4.78 27.40
CA GLU A 441 4.67 -4.67 26.07
C GLU A 441 5.97 -5.47 25.97
N ASP A 442 6.84 -5.36 26.97
CA ASP A 442 8.11 -6.07 27.01
C ASP A 442 7.93 -7.60 26.96
N VAL A 443 6.97 -8.11 27.72
CA VAL A 443 6.68 -9.55 27.75
C VAL A 443 6.02 -10.00 26.44
N LEU A 444 5.05 -9.24 25.92
CA LEU A 444 4.38 -9.55 24.65
C LEU A 444 5.37 -9.56 23.48
N ARG A 445 6.28 -8.59 23.39
CA ARG A 445 7.30 -8.55 22.32
C ARG A 445 8.23 -9.76 22.38
N LYS A 446 8.63 -10.20 23.57
CA LYS A 446 9.44 -11.42 23.75
C LYS A 446 8.66 -12.68 23.37
N GLU A 447 7.38 -12.74 23.72
CA GLU A 447 6.53 -13.88 23.38
C GLU A 447 6.22 -13.93 21.87
N CYS A 448 6.07 -12.77 21.20
CA CYS A 448 5.92 -12.69 19.75
C CYS A 448 7.05 -13.42 19.02
N ILE A 449 8.31 -13.30 19.48
CA ILE A 449 9.45 -14.01 18.88
C ILE A 449 9.22 -15.52 18.88
N LYS A 450 8.73 -16.09 19.98
CA LYS A 450 8.42 -17.53 20.09
C LYS A 450 7.18 -17.95 19.31
N MET A 451 6.30 -16.99 19.01
CA MET A 451 5.06 -17.18 18.25
C MET A 451 5.25 -17.06 16.73
N GLY A 452 6.48 -16.87 16.24
CA GLY A 452 6.75 -16.67 14.82
C GLY A 452 6.68 -15.20 14.42
N LEU A 453 7.01 -14.29 15.36
CA LEU A 453 7.13 -12.83 15.19
C LEU A 453 5.80 -12.10 15.01
N ARG A 454 4.67 -12.79 15.27
CA ARG A 454 3.33 -12.23 15.15
C ARG A 454 2.34 -12.93 16.08
N GLY A 455 1.40 -12.18 16.64
CA GLY A 455 0.30 -12.72 17.44
C GLY A 455 -0.92 -11.80 17.42
N GLY A 456 -2.11 -12.40 17.45
CA GLY A 456 -3.36 -11.69 17.72
C GLY A 456 -3.48 -11.43 19.22
N LEU A 457 -3.90 -10.23 19.59
CA LEU A 457 -3.95 -9.74 20.96
C LEU A 457 -5.38 -9.32 21.30
N CYS A 458 -5.88 -9.79 22.44
CA CYS A 458 -7.04 -9.24 23.13
C CYS A 458 -6.54 -8.49 24.37
N MET A 459 -6.75 -7.19 24.42
CA MET A 459 -6.47 -6.34 25.58
C MET A 459 -7.65 -6.41 26.57
N PRO A 460 -7.53 -5.83 27.77
CA PRO A 460 -8.61 -5.86 28.77
C PRO A 460 -9.93 -5.36 28.18
N PRO A 461 -11.01 -6.18 28.25
CA PRO A 461 -12.31 -5.75 27.81
C PRO A 461 -12.82 -4.58 28.65
N LEU A 462 -13.54 -3.65 28.01
CA LEU A 462 -14.10 -2.48 28.65
C LEU A 462 -15.63 -2.63 28.79
N THR A 463 -16.17 -2.23 29.94
CA THR A 463 -17.62 -2.05 30.11
C THR A 463 -18.14 -0.91 29.22
N GLY A 464 -19.45 -0.84 28.99
CA GLY A 464 -20.06 0.26 28.23
C GLY A 464 -19.68 1.65 28.78
N GLU A 465 -19.68 1.82 30.11
CA GLU A 465 -19.26 3.06 30.77
C GLU A 465 -17.78 3.38 30.50
N GLN A 466 -16.91 2.36 30.56
CA GLN A 466 -15.50 2.52 30.27
C GLN A 466 -15.23 2.86 28.80
N VAL A 467 -15.98 2.27 27.85
CA VAL A 467 -15.89 2.63 26.43
C VAL A 467 -16.25 4.10 26.23
N GLN A 468 -17.30 4.59 26.88
CA GLN A 468 -17.68 6.01 26.82
C GLN A 468 -16.55 6.95 27.23
N LYS A 469 -15.79 6.58 28.27
CA LYS A 469 -14.79 7.46 28.89
C LYS A 469 -13.37 7.31 28.35
N TYR A 470 -12.99 6.11 27.94
CA TYR A 470 -11.60 5.73 27.72
C TYR A 470 -11.28 5.36 26.27
N SER A 471 -12.18 5.62 25.31
CA SER A 471 -11.94 5.36 23.88
C SER A 471 -12.07 6.63 23.03
N ILE A 472 -11.51 6.59 21.82
CA ILE A 472 -11.70 7.58 20.77
C ILE A 472 -12.95 7.18 19.98
N HIS A 473 -14.01 7.97 20.08
CA HIS A 473 -15.28 7.67 19.39
C HIS A 473 -15.20 8.04 17.90
N ASN A 474 -16.04 7.38 17.11
CA ASN A 474 -16.28 7.65 15.70
C ASN A 474 -15.07 7.44 14.79
N SER A 475 -14.04 6.71 15.23
CA SER A 475 -12.81 6.55 14.46
C SER A 475 -12.96 5.66 13.21
N LEU A 476 -13.89 4.69 13.22
CA LEU A 476 -14.27 3.93 12.02
C LEU A 476 -15.08 4.81 11.06
N SER A 477 -15.99 5.64 11.58
CA SER A 477 -16.67 6.67 10.78
C SER A 477 -15.66 7.61 10.11
N ARG A 478 -14.63 8.06 10.84
CA ARG A 478 -13.55 8.90 10.30
C ARG A 478 -12.86 8.22 9.11
N ALA A 479 -12.48 6.96 9.27
CA ALA A 479 -11.88 6.18 8.19
C ALA A 479 -12.82 6.10 6.98
N TRP A 480 -14.11 5.86 7.21
CA TRP A 480 -15.10 5.79 6.15
C TRP A 480 -15.25 7.12 5.38
N PHE A 481 -15.29 8.28 6.06
CA PHE A 481 -15.38 9.58 5.40
C PHE A 481 -14.15 9.93 4.57
N LEU A 482 -12.94 9.55 5.03
CA LEU A 482 -11.70 9.71 4.25
C LEU A 482 -11.74 8.85 2.98
N GLY A 483 -12.15 7.59 3.11
CA GLY A 483 -12.37 6.69 1.97
C GLY A 483 -13.38 7.25 0.97
N ARG A 484 -14.55 7.67 1.46
CA ARG A 484 -15.58 8.30 0.64
C ARG A 484 -15.04 9.49 -0.14
N ALA A 485 -14.28 10.37 0.51
CA ALA A 485 -13.69 11.53 -0.14
C ALA A 485 -12.78 11.14 -1.31
N LYS A 486 -11.94 10.12 -1.14
CA LYS A 486 -11.06 9.59 -2.19
C LYS A 486 -11.84 9.06 -3.39
N PHE A 487 -12.87 8.25 -3.16
CA PHE A 487 -13.60 7.64 -4.27
C PHE A 487 -14.70 8.54 -4.86
N SER A 488 -15.02 9.67 -4.23
CA SER A 488 -15.95 10.66 -4.79
C SER A 488 -15.26 11.68 -5.70
N HIS A 489 -13.92 11.69 -5.78
CA HIS A 489 -13.14 12.66 -6.54
C HIS A 489 -12.07 11.95 -7.36
N GLN A 490 -11.98 12.23 -8.67
CA GLN A 490 -10.98 11.59 -9.54
C GLN A 490 -9.73 12.43 -9.80
N ARG A 491 -9.84 13.76 -9.78
CA ARG A 491 -8.74 14.68 -10.16
C ARG A 491 -8.08 15.40 -8.99
N ASP A 492 -8.76 15.50 -7.85
CA ASP A 492 -8.30 16.24 -6.67
C ASP A 492 -8.45 15.41 -5.38
N VAL A 493 -8.07 14.12 -5.49
CA VAL A 493 -8.19 13.10 -4.44
C VAL A 493 -7.56 13.61 -3.14
N ILE A 494 -6.32 14.08 -3.22
CA ILE A 494 -5.52 14.47 -2.06
C ILE A 494 -6.17 15.62 -1.31
N ARG A 495 -6.58 16.70 -2.00
CA ARG A 495 -7.25 17.82 -1.31
C ARG A 495 -8.62 17.40 -0.79
N ALA A 496 -9.35 16.54 -1.48
CA ALA A 496 -10.64 16.04 -0.99
C ALA A 496 -10.49 15.26 0.33
N VAL A 497 -9.50 14.37 0.41
CA VAL A 497 -9.19 13.59 1.62
C VAL A 497 -8.74 14.51 2.75
N VAL A 498 -7.87 15.47 2.47
CA VAL A 498 -7.41 16.45 3.47
C VAL A 498 -8.57 17.30 4.00
N ARG A 499 -9.47 17.77 3.13
CA ARG A 499 -10.67 18.51 3.54
C ARG A 499 -11.58 17.65 4.42
N ALA A 500 -11.84 16.39 4.03
CA ALA A 500 -12.67 15.47 4.83
C ALA A 500 -12.06 15.17 6.20
N GLY A 501 -10.73 15.25 6.30
CA GLY A 501 -9.98 15.02 7.53
C GLY A 501 -9.68 16.27 8.36
N ASN A 502 -10.16 17.45 7.95
CA ASN A 502 -9.81 18.76 8.55
C ASN A 502 -8.30 19.00 8.66
N GLY A 503 -7.56 18.52 7.66
CA GLY A 503 -6.11 18.52 7.63
C GLY A 503 -5.50 19.65 6.79
N ARG A 504 -4.19 19.53 6.55
CA ARG A 504 -3.40 20.38 5.64
C ARG A 504 -2.47 19.52 4.78
N ILE A 505 -2.18 19.97 3.57
CA ILE A 505 -1.10 19.41 2.75
C ILE A 505 0.20 20.10 3.15
N LEU A 506 1.16 19.34 3.68
CA LEU A 506 2.50 19.83 4.00
C LEU A 506 3.38 19.87 2.76
N ILE A 507 3.33 18.80 1.96
CA ILE A 507 4.04 18.68 0.68
C ILE A 507 3.05 18.20 -0.38
N SER A 508 2.98 18.87 -1.53
CA SER A 508 2.16 18.46 -2.68
C SER A 508 2.96 17.84 -3.82
N ASP A 509 4.27 18.05 -3.84
CA ASP A 509 5.15 17.83 -5.00
C ASP A 509 6.52 17.24 -4.60
N GLY A 510 6.53 16.36 -3.60
CA GLY A 510 7.74 15.71 -3.10
C GLY A 510 8.23 14.54 -3.95
N LYS A 511 9.55 14.38 -4.05
CA LYS A 511 10.25 13.17 -4.50
C LYS A 511 11.08 12.62 -3.35
N VAL A 512 10.93 11.33 -3.06
CA VAL A 512 11.78 10.67 -2.07
C VAL A 512 13.20 10.52 -2.62
N THR A 513 14.18 11.13 -1.96
CA THR A 513 15.59 11.14 -2.36
C THR A 513 16.48 10.24 -1.50
N ASN A 514 16.03 9.89 -0.30
CA ASN A 514 16.72 8.93 0.56
C ASN A 514 15.73 8.25 1.48
N VAL A 515 16.00 6.98 1.82
CA VAL A 515 15.30 6.29 2.88
C VAL A 515 16.27 5.43 3.67
N GLU A 516 16.45 5.77 4.94
CA GLU A 516 17.25 4.98 5.87
C GLU A 516 16.35 4.21 6.82
N ARG A 517 16.67 2.93 7.03
CA ARG A 517 15.90 2.04 7.91
C ARG A 517 16.81 1.12 8.69
N TYR A 518 16.47 0.94 9.95
CA TYR A 518 17.10 -0.07 10.79
C TYR A 518 16.11 -0.54 11.86
N THR A 519 16.29 -1.76 12.34
CA THR A 519 15.47 -2.33 13.42
C THR A 519 16.23 -2.20 14.74
N SER A 520 15.58 -1.61 15.75
CA SER A 520 16.14 -1.50 17.10
C SER A 520 15.05 -1.66 18.16
N SER A 521 15.33 -2.47 19.18
CA SER A 521 14.41 -2.79 20.29
C SER A 521 13.02 -3.24 19.85
N GLY A 522 12.92 -3.97 18.73
CA GLY A 522 11.64 -4.46 18.20
C GLY A 522 10.81 -3.42 17.44
N PHE A 523 11.40 -2.28 17.07
CA PHE A 523 10.79 -1.23 16.26
C PHE A 523 11.60 -1.00 14.98
N ALA A 524 10.92 -0.71 13.88
CA ALA A 524 11.53 -0.16 12.68
C ALA A 524 11.72 1.35 12.89
N ARG A 525 12.96 1.84 12.77
CA ARG A 525 13.33 3.25 12.93
C ARG A 525 14.06 3.74 11.71
N GLY A 526 13.99 5.04 11.48
CA GLY A 526 14.71 5.66 10.38
C GLY A 526 14.10 6.99 9.98
N HIS A 527 14.46 7.43 8.78
CA HIS A 527 13.93 8.66 8.22
C HIS A 527 13.79 8.56 6.70
N VAL A 528 12.88 9.37 6.16
CA VAL A 528 12.69 9.57 4.73
C VAL A 528 13.06 11.01 4.39
N GLU A 529 13.89 11.21 3.38
CA GLU A 529 14.18 12.53 2.84
C GLU A 529 13.36 12.77 1.56
N ILE A 530 12.71 13.92 1.52
CA ILE A 530 11.79 14.32 0.46
C ILE A 530 12.23 15.68 -0.08
N GLU A 531 12.57 15.73 -1.36
CA GLU A 531 12.88 16.96 -2.07
C GLU A 531 11.62 17.48 -2.80
N THR A 532 11.29 18.74 -2.59
CA THR A 532 10.20 19.43 -3.32
C THR A 532 10.69 19.99 -4.64
N THR A 533 9.79 20.33 -5.58
CA THR A 533 10.19 20.96 -6.86
C THR A 533 10.87 22.32 -6.63
N ALA A 534 10.57 22.98 -5.51
CA ALA A 534 11.20 24.22 -5.10
C ALA A 534 12.62 24.04 -4.47
N GLY A 535 13.15 22.82 -4.44
CA GLY A 535 14.48 22.50 -3.90
C GLY A 535 14.54 22.44 -2.37
N LYS A 536 13.40 22.46 -1.66
CA LYS A 536 13.39 22.24 -0.20
C LYS A 536 13.53 20.76 0.11
N LEU A 537 14.47 20.43 1.02
CA LEU A 537 14.67 19.10 1.57
C LEU A 537 13.94 18.97 2.91
N ILE A 538 12.97 18.07 2.97
CA ILE A 538 12.17 17.79 4.17
C ILE A 538 12.48 16.36 4.64
N THR A 539 12.81 16.22 5.91
CA THR A 539 13.05 14.91 6.54
C THR A 539 11.84 14.52 7.38
N ILE A 540 11.39 13.28 7.23
CA ILE A 540 10.35 12.68 8.07
C ILE A 540 10.97 11.54 8.85
N ASP A 541 11.09 11.72 10.17
CA ASP A 541 11.58 10.69 11.08
C ASP A 541 10.42 9.77 11.51
N PHE A 542 10.68 8.46 11.61
CA PHE A 542 9.66 7.48 11.97
C PHE A 542 10.16 6.41 12.97
N GLN A 543 9.22 5.87 13.75
CA GLN A 543 9.37 4.66 14.55
C GLN A 543 8.10 3.82 14.37
N ASN A 544 8.12 2.85 13.45
CA ASN A 544 6.97 2.19 12.82
C ASN A 544 6.01 3.15 12.09
N GLU A 545 5.62 4.24 12.75
CA GLU A 545 4.80 5.33 12.24
C GLU A 545 5.61 6.63 12.10
N ASN A 546 5.19 7.51 11.19
CA ASN A 546 5.78 8.84 11.00
C ASN A 546 5.54 9.71 12.24
N LEU A 547 6.62 10.33 12.74
CA LEU A 547 6.63 11.04 14.02
C LEU A 547 6.82 12.54 13.88
N VAL A 548 7.79 12.98 13.08
CA VAL A 548 8.20 14.38 12.97
C VAL A 548 8.58 14.69 11.53
N ALA A 549 8.09 15.81 11.01
CA ALA A 549 8.51 16.37 9.73
C ALA A 549 9.28 17.67 9.96
N ARG A 550 10.46 17.80 9.37
CA ARG A 550 11.36 18.94 9.58
C ARG A 550 12.06 19.39 8.28
N CYS A 551 12.36 20.67 8.18
CA CYS A 551 13.19 21.26 7.12
C CYS A 551 14.43 21.87 7.76
N GLY A 552 15.56 21.15 7.69
CA GLY A 552 16.72 21.45 8.54
C GLY A 552 16.35 21.29 10.02
N ASP A 553 16.49 22.37 10.79
CA ASP A 553 16.14 22.44 12.22
C ASP A 553 14.70 22.91 12.46
N GLU A 554 13.98 23.39 11.44
CA GLU A 554 12.60 23.86 11.56
C GLU A 554 11.64 22.66 11.63
N ILE A 555 10.90 22.54 12.74
CA ILE A 555 9.82 21.55 12.87
C ILE A 555 8.58 22.05 12.14
N LEU A 556 8.15 21.28 11.13
CA LEU A 556 6.97 21.60 10.33
C LEU A 556 5.70 20.94 10.89
N ALA A 557 5.85 19.74 11.47
CA ALA A 557 4.79 19.00 12.13
C ALA A 557 5.38 17.91 13.04
N SER A 558 4.64 17.53 14.08
CA SER A 558 5.01 16.40 14.94
C SER A 558 3.79 15.72 15.54
N VAL A 559 4.01 14.51 16.06
CA VAL A 559 3.07 13.82 16.96
C VAL A 559 2.56 14.72 18.09
N PRO A 560 1.30 14.51 18.55
CA PRO A 560 0.38 13.43 18.18
C PRO A 560 -0.37 13.62 16.84
N ASP A 561 -0.29 14.78 16.19
CA ASP A 561 -0.91 15.01 14.89
C ASP A 561 -0.39 13.99 13.85
N LEU A 562 -1.28 13.59 12.95
CA LEU A 562 -1.05 12.53 11.99
C LEU A 562 -0.21 13.03 10.83
N ILE A 563 0.90 12.35 10.54
CA ILE A 563 1.76 12.61 9.38
C ILE A 563 1.66 11.39 8.47
N THR A 564 1.12 11.58 7.26
CA THR A 564 0.84 10.48 6.34
C THR A 564 1.37 10.80 4.95
N LEU A 565 2.12 9.86 4.37
CA LEU A 565 2.57 9.94 2.99
C LEU A 565 1.55 9.27 2.08
N VAL A 566 1.25 9.88 0.95
CA VAL A 566 0.44 9.30 -0.13
C VAL A 566 1.17 9.42 -1.46
N GLU A 567 0.95 8.46 -2.36
CA GLU A 567 1.43 8.56 -3.74
C GLU A 567 0.68 9.67 -4.48
N GLN A 568 1.38 10.50 -5.26
CA GLN A 568 0.82 11.75 -5.80
C GLN A 568 -0.32 11.56 -6.81
N ASP A 569 -0.23 10.55 -7.67
CA ASP A 569 -1.18 10.37 -8.78
C ASP A 569 -2.46 9.69 -8.30
N SER A 570 -2.31 8.67 -7.46
CA SER A 570 -3.40 7.80 -6.99
C SER A 570 -3.99 8.24 -5.65
N GLY A 571 -3.22 8.97 -4.84
CA GLY A 571 -3.58 9.31 -3.46
C GLY A 571 -3.54 8.11 -2.51
N GLU A 572 -2.96 6.97 -2.90
CA GLU A 572 -2.88 5.78 -2.06
C GLU A 572 -1.86 5.99 -0.91
N PRO A 573 -2.20 5.60 0.34
CA PRO A 573 -1.30 5.75 1.47
C PRO A 573 -0.06 4.86 1.35
N LEU A 574 1.09 5.42 1.71
CA LEU A 574 2.37 4.72 1.73
C LEU A 574 2.77 4.42 3.17
N SER A 575 3.10 3.16 3.42
CA SER A 575 3.64 2.71 4.70
C SER A 575 5.14 3.03 4.83
N THR A 576 5.65 3.06 6.07
CA THR A 576 7.09 3.21 6.34
C THR A 576 7.91 2.06 5.76
N GLU A 577 7.30 0.90 5.55
CA GLU A 577 7.90 -0.29 4.95
C GLU A 577 7.87 -0.29 3.41
N THR A 578 6.91 0.40 2.77
CA THR A 578 6.77 0.41 1.30
C THR A 578 7.35 1.64 0.62
N VAL A 579 7.60 2.75 1.34
CA VAL A 579 8.18 3.96 0.74
C VAL A 579 9.58 3.69 0.19
N LYS A 580 9.91 4.17 -1.01
CA LYS A 580 11.20 3.88 -1.66
C LYS A 580 11.76 5.15 -2.28
N TYR A 581 13.06 5.13 -2.56
CA TYR A 581 13.68 6.12 -3.41
C TYR A 581 12.88 6.30 -4.72
N GLY A 582 12.75 7.54 -5.19
CA GLY A 582 12.06 7.87 -6.43
C GLY A 582 10.54 7.96 -6.31
N CYS A 583 9.94 7.53 -5.19
CA CYS A 583 8.51 7.68 -4.96
C CYS A 583 8.11 9.17 -5.03
N ARG A 584 7.09 9.47 -5.84
CA ARG A 584 6.44 10.77 -5.91
C ARG A 584 5.34 10.84 -4.86
N VAL A 585 5.53 11.69 -3.85
CA VAL A 585 4.73 11.68 -2.63
C VAL A 585 4.16 13.04 -2.27
N SER A 586 2.94 13.04 -1.75
CA SER A 586 2.40 14.15 -0.97
C SER A 586 2.43 13.78 0.51
N VAL A 587 2.64 14.78 1.37
CA VAL A 587 2.62 14.61 2.83
C VAL A 587 1.42 15.34 3.38
N LEU A 588 0.55 14.59 4.04
CA LEU A 588 -0.71 15.06 4.59
C LEU A 588 -0.58 15.15 6.12
N LEU A 589 -1.14 16.22 6.67
CA LEU A 589 -1.28 16.43 8.10
C LEU A 589 -2.74 16.34 8.48
N LEU A 590 -3.09 15.54 9.48
CA LEU A 590 -4.44 15.51 10.06
C LEU A 590 -4.40 15.73 11.58
N PRO A 591 -5.39 16.41 12.17
CA PRO A 591 -5.41 16.66 13.60
C PRO A 591 -5.54 15.35 14.38
N ALA A 592 -4.76 15.23 15.45
CA ALA A 592 -4.98 14.19 16.46
C ALA A 592 -6.34 14.42 17.17
N PRO A 593 -7.00 13.35 17.66
CA PRO A 593 -8.17 13.49 18.51
C PRO A 593 -7.86 14.37 19.74
N GLU A 594 -8.81 15.19 20.17
CA GLU A 594 -8.62 16.14 21.29
C GLU A 594 -8.15 15.45 22.58
N SER A 595 -8.68 14.26 22.88
CA SER A 595 -8.29 13.45 24.05
C SER A 595 -6.81 13.06 24.04
N MET A 596 -6.17 12.98 22.86
CA MET A 596 -4.75 12.67 22.69
C MET A 596 -3.85 13.92 22.79
N THR A 597 -4.43 15.11 22.94
CA THR A 597 -3.70 16.38 23.01
C THR A 597 -3.75 17.04 24.40
N THR A 598 -4.36 16.36 25.38
CA THR A 598 -4.38 16.83 26.76
C THR A 598 -2.95 16.85 27.35
N PRO A 599 -2.66 17.69 28.37
CA PRO A 599 -1.36 17.68 29.04
C PRO A 599 -0.96 16.31 29.61
N GLN A 600 -1.94 15.48 29.99
CA GLN A 600 -1.70 14.11 30.42
C GLN A 600 -1.31 13.22 29.25
N ALA A 601 -2.05 13.25 28.15
CA ALA A 601 -1.77 12.44 26.97
C ALA A 601 -0.42 12.79 26.33
N LEU A 602 -0.06 14.08 26.27
CA LEU A 602 1.21 14.54 25.69
C LEU A 602 2.46 13.98 26.41
N LYS A 603 2.33 13.53 27.67
CA LYS A 603 3.40 12.81 28.39
C LYS A 603 3.69 11.41 27.81
N TYR A 604 2.79 10.85 27.01
CA TYR A 604 2.89 9.52 26.41
C TYR A 604 3.00 9.57 24.88
N VAL A 605 2.35 10.55 24.24
CA VAL A 605 2.28 10.67 22.77
C VAL A 605 2.93 11.93 22.20
N GLY A 606 3.42 12.82 23.05
CA GLY A 606 4.10 14.05 22.62
C GLY A 606 5.53 13.81 22.13
N PRO A 607 6.15 14.81 21.48
CA PRO A 607 7.46 14.68 20.83
C PRO A 607 8.58 14.25 21.78
N ALA A 608 8.59 14.76 23.01
CA ALA A 608 9.61 14.46 24.03
C ALA A 608 9.72 12.95 24.33
N VAL A 609 8.61 12.21 24.24
CA VAL A 609 8.57 10.77 24.52
C VAL A 609 9.33 9.96 23.46
N PHE A 610 9.50 10.53 22.27
CA PHE A 610 10.27 9.95 21.18
C PHE A 610 11.69 10.52 21.09
N GLY A 611 12.09 11.36 22.04
CA GLY A 611 13.43 11.95 22.09
C GLY A 611 13.58 13.29 21.37
N TYR A 612 12.49 13.93 20.94
CA TYR A 612 12.53 15.24 20.29
C TYR A 612 12.36 16.38 21.32
N ASN A 613 13.32 17.31 21.34
CA ASN A 613 13.36 18.39 22.31
C ASN A 613 12.62 19.64 21.81
N HIS A 614 11.30 19.53 21.60
CA HIS A 614 10.43 20.66 21.26
C HIS A 614 9.01 20.44 21.82
N GLU A 615 8.27 21.55 21.98
CA GLU A 615 6.88 21.51 22.41
C GLU A 615 5.94 21.20 21.23
N PHE A 616 4.83 20.51 21.52
CA PHE A 616 3.80 20.26 20.53
C PHE A 616 3.02 21.54 20.18
N ASP A 617 2.98 21.90 18.90
CA ASP A 617 2.22 23.05 18.42
C ASP A 617 0.72 22.71 18.25
N MET A 618 -0.06 23.08 19.26
CA MET A 618 -1.52 22.95 19.24
C MET A 618 -2.21 23.84 18.18
N GLN A 619 -1.57 24.88 17.65
CA GLN A 619 -2.20 25.82 16.72
C GLN A 619 -2.05 25.40 15.24
N LEU A 620 -1.21 24.40 14.96
CA LEU A 620 -0.88 23.97 13.59
C LEU A 620 -2.10 23.51 12.77
N LEU A 621 -3.06 22.84 13.41
CA LEU A 621 -4.25 22.28 12.77
C LEU A 621 -5.53 22.58 13.57
N PRO A 622 -6.67 22.83 12.90
CA PRO A 622 -7.95 22.97 13.57
C PRO A 622 -8.38 21.62 14.15
N ARG A 623 -8.87 21.61 15.39
CA ARG A 623 -9.45 20.41 16.02
C ARG A 623 -10.96 20.54 16.09
N SER A 624 -11.62 19.43 15.81
CA SER A 624 -13.07 19.30 15.87
C SER A 624 -13.42 17.87 16.29
N ALA A 625 -14.60 17.70 16.86
CA ALA A 625 -15.16 16.37 17.09
C ALA A 625 -15.17 15.55 15.78
N ILE A 626 -14.87 14.26 15.91
CA ILE A 626 -14.88 13.33 14.79
C ILE A 626 -16.33 13.09 14.38
N GLN A 627 -16.63 13.36 13.11
CA GLN A 627 -17.97 13.19 12.55
C GLN A 627 -18.39 11.71 12.54
N SER A 628 -19.60 11.46 13.02
CA SER A 628 -20.25 10.15 13.02
C SER A 628 -21.05 9.91 11.74
N VAL A 629 -21.04 8.68 11.20
CA VAL A 629 -21.94 8.33 10.09
C VAL A 629 -23.42 8.41 10.49
N TRP A 630 -23.74 8.20 11.76
CA TRP A 630 -25.12 8.32 12.26
C TRP A 630 -25.59 9.77 12.24
N ASP A 631 -24.77 10.71 12.70
CA ASP A 631 -25.14 12.13 12.74
C ASP A 631 -25.47 12.70 11.36
N VAL A 632 -24.83 12.15 10.32
CA VAL A 632 -25.02 12.62 8.94
C VAL A 632 -26.15 11.89 8.22
N TYR A 633 -26.27 10.57 8.41
CA TYR A 633 -27.12 9.73 7.56
C TYR A 633 -28.27 9.03 8.30
N TYR A 634 -28.15 8.85 9.61
CA TYR A 634 -29.18 8.18 10.41
C TYR A 634 -30.21 9.19 10.91
N LYS A 635 -31.22 9.46 10.08
CA LYS A 635 -32.40 10.21 10.50
C LYS A 635 -33.27 9.30 11.37
N LYS A 636 -33.21 9.44 12.70
CA LYS A 636 -34.29 8.90 13.54
C LYS A 636 -35.59 9.56 13.10
N SER A 637 -36.53 8.77 12.60
CA SER A 637 -37.93 9.21 12.52
C SER A 637 -38.30 9.71 13.91
N SER A 638 -38.61 11.01 14.01
CA SER A 638 -39.11 11.61 15.23
C SER A 638 -40.43 10.89 15.54
N ALA A 639 -40.42 10.04 16.56
CA ALA A 639 -41.61 9.46 17.17
C ALA A 639 -41.82 10.14 18.51
#